data_AF-A0A8T0RNR8-F1
#
_entry.id   AF-A0A8T0RNR8-F1
#
_cell.length_a   1.000
_cell.length_b   1.000
_cell.length_c   1.000
_cell.angle_alpha   90.00
_cell.angle_beta   90.00
_cell.angle_gamma   90.00
#
_symmetry.space_group_name_H-M   'P 1'
#
loop_
_entity.id
_entity.type
_entity.pdbx_description
1 polymer ?
#
loop_
_entity_poly.entity_id
_entity_poly.type
_entity_poly.pdbx_seq_one_letter_code
_entity_poly.pdbx_strand_id
1 'polypeptide(L)'
;MAPSAAAAAASSILLLLLALLHPAAAAAGAARHRHRLGASLRAAPPDASQPPTTFFEVDRPIRPPRGSAGPCSTLLLSGTFGATYGRPPATAAYAPPACLADARARGAGLALAVLEWSADCRGRQFDRIFGVWLSGAELLRSCTAEPRPNGILWSVSRDVTRYAALLAEPGEVAVYLGNLVDKTYTGVYHANLTLHLYFHAASPPPPQQQQQADLILPISRSLPLNDGQWFAIQNSTDVQSKKLAIPSNTYRAVLEVFVSFHSDDEFWYTNPPNDYIQANNLSNVPGNGAFREVVARVDGEVFGAVWPFTVIYTGGVNPLLWRPITGIGSFTLPTYDIDITPFLGKLLDGKEHDFGFGVTDALDVWYIDANLHLWLDHESEKTTGSLLSYDASVLDFNVNSEFSGLDGQFVTSASRHISATGWVKSSYGEVTTSFYQRFSYENSNVFRENGTVQIVNQTIDAKSGIFVKDASSVLLSGEFHEVFPLYLYTGTSDKVGDEYSLDSLVKFGINEKKTSGGKLGFSFSSLQNAQSARGTMRVKKNLVVRGLGKTHQVYKYVGTDGCYFRDVSSRNYTVLFDRSDDSCSKGAYSGASTKLNNQSARRKLLVNKL
;
A
#
# COMPACT_ATOMS: atom_id res chain seq x y z
N MET A 1 -54.25 40.44 -10.32
CA MET A 1 -54.64 39.14 -9.73
C MET A 1 -53.79 38.07 -10.38
N ALA A 2 -52.81 37.56 -9.64
CA ALA A 2 -51.93 36.46 -10.03
C ALA A 2 -52.42 35.18 -9.33
N PRO A 3 -52.24 33.99 -9.92
CA PRO A 3 -52.12 32.76 -9.16
C PRO A 3 -50.67 32.31 -9.05
N SER A 4 -50.41 31.68 -7.92
CA SER A 4 -49.13 31.38 -7.29
C SER A 4 -48.36 30.22 -7.94
N ALA A 5 -47.07 30.45 -8.18
CA ALA A 5 -46.05 29.42 -8.29
C ALA A 5 -45.42 29.21 -6.91
N ALA A 6 -45.61 28.04 -6.31
CA ALA A 6 -44.85 27.58 -5.14
C ALA A 6 -45.02 26.07 -4.95
N ALA A 7 -44.07 25.28 -5.45
CA ALA A 7 -43.69 23.96 -4.91
C ALA A 7 -42.61 23.32 -5.81
N ALA A 8 -41.36 23.78 -5.71
CA ALA A 8 -40.19 23.07 -6.22
C ALA A 8 -38.91 23.67 -5.63
N ALA A 9 -38.67 23.45 -4.34
CA ALA A 9 -37.39 23.78 -3.70
C ALA A 9 -37.22 23.01 -2.38
N ALA A 10 -37.11 21.69 -2.45
CA ALA A 10 -36.71 20.85 -1.32
C ALA A 10 -36.25 19.47 -1.81
N SER A 11 -35.12 19.38 -2.53
CA SER A 11 -34.43 18.10 -2.79
C SER A 11 -33.08 18.36 -3.48
N SER A 12 -32.05 18.78 -2.74
CA SER A 12 -30.67 18.84 -3.29
C SER A 12 -29.53 18.80 -2.23
N ILE A 13 -29.78 18.35 -0.98
CA ILE A 13 -28.74 18.36 0.09
C ILE A 13 -28.53 16.97 0.70
N LEU A 14 -28.52 15.88 -0.09
CA LEU A 14 -28.42 14.52 0.44
C LEU A 14 -27.29 13.65 -0.12
N LEU A 15 -26.20 14.24 -0.65
CA LEU A 15 -24.99 13.48 -1.02
C LEU A 15 -23.65 14.08 -0.56
N LEU A 16 -23.68 15.03 0.37
CA LEU A 16 -22.47 15.75 0.75
C LEU A 16 -21.44 14.96 1.58
N LEU A 17 -21.69 13.72 2.02
CA LEU A 17 -21.11 13.27 3.30
C LEU A 17 -20.12 12.09 3.24
N LEU A 18 -19.86 11.51 2.07
CA LEU A 18 -18.66 10.67 1.85
C LEU A 18 -17.48 11.49 1.27
N ALA A 19 -17.75 12.64 0.65
CA ALA A 19 -16.73 13.61 0.23
C ALA A 19 -16.29 14.57 1.37
N LEU A 20 -16.89 14.47 2.57
CA LEU A 20 -16.57 15.35 3.72
C LEU A 20 -15.39 14.87 4.57
N LEU A 21 -14.66 13.85 4.11
CA LEU A 21 -13.37 13.44 4.68
C LEU A 21 -12.16 13.79 3.79
N HIS A 22 -12.36 14.38 2.60
CA HIS A 22 -11.23 14.91 1.83
C HIS A 22 -10.83 16.31 2.33
N PRO A 23 -9.55 16.58 2.62
CA PRO A 23 -9.07 17.95 2.62
C PRO A 23 -9.19 18.45 1.18
N ALA A 24 -10.01 19.47 0.96
CA ALA A 24 -10.03 20.19 -0.31
C ALA A 24 -8.58 20.54 -0.71
N ALA A 25 -8.08 19.88 -1.74
CA ALA A 25 -6.86 20.27 -2.42
C ALA A 25 -7.15 21.62 -3.08
N ALA A 26 -6.76 22.71 -2.40
CA ALA A 26 -6.83 24.04 -2.97
C ALA A 26 -5.79 24.14 -4.09
N ALA A 27 -6.24 23.99 -5.33
CA ALA A 27 -5.51 24.46 -6.50
C ALA A 27 -5.24 25.96 -6.33
N ALA A 28 -3.98 26.34 -6.57
CA ALA A 28 -3.46 27.68 -6.37
C ALA A 28 -4.17 28.72 -7.24
N GLY A 29 -4.82 29.70 -6.61
CA GLY A 29 -5.26 30.95 -7.20
C GLY A 29 -5.01 32.10 -6.23
N ALA A 30 -3.97 32.89 -6.50
CA ALA A 30 -3.62 34.04 -5.68
C ALA A 30 -4.75 35.10 -5.69
N ALA A 31 -5.49 35.22 -4.58
CA ALA A 31 -6.35 36.37 -4.33
C ALA A 31 -6.30 36.77 -2.85
N ARG A 32 -5.72 37.95 -2.59
CA ARG A 32 -5.71 38.61 -1.28
C ARG A 32 -7.15 39.00 -0.91
N HIS A 33 -7.74 38.35 0.09
CA HIS A 33 -8.86 38.93 0.82
C HIS A 33 -8.66 38.85 2.34
N ARG A 34 -8.41 40.04 2.91
CA ARG A 34 -8.47 40.30 4.36
C ARG A 34 -9.93 40.23 4.81
N HIS A 35 -10.28 39.33 5.72
CA HIS A 35 -11.48 39.49 6.54
C HIS A 35 -11.18 39.25 8.02
N ARG A 36 -11.68 40.19 8.82
CA ARG A 36 -11.53 40.34 10.26
C ARG A 36 -12.43 39.36 11.03
N LEU A 37 -11.83 38.78 12.07
CA LEU A 37 -12.30 38.17 13.31
C LEU A 37 -13.81 38.10 13.63
N GLY A 38 -14.23 36.91 14.10
CA GLY A 38 -15.40 36.70 14.96
C GLY A 38 -15.34 35.37 15.75
N ALA A 39 -15.21 35.51 17.08
CA ALA A 39 -15.56 34.58 18.18
C ALA A 39 -15.05 33.10 18.22
N SER A 40 -13.88 32.94 18.87
CA SER A 40 -13.50 31.90 19.85
C SER A 40 -14.45 30.72 20.14
N LEU A 41 -14.09 29.53 19.66
CA LEU A 41 -14.31 28.27 20.37
C LEU A 41 -13.00 27.89 21.07
N ARG A 42 -12.91 28.14 22.39
CA ARG A 42 -11.78 27.69 23.22
C ARG A 42 -11.86 26.16 23.34
N ALA A 43 -10.96 25.46 22.66
CA ALA A 43 -10.60 24.11 23.07
C ALA A 43 -10.02 24.18 24.49
N ALA A 44 -10.44 23.27 25.37
CA ALA A 44 -9.85 23.16 26.69
C ALA A 44 -8.32 23.00 26.58
N PRO A 45 -7.51 23.59 27.48
CA PRO A 45 -6.08 23.37 27.46
C PRO A 45 -5.78 21.87 27.60
N PRO A 46 -4.79 21.33 26.88
CA PRO A 46 -4.40 19.94 27.04
C PRO A 46 -3.98 19.71 28.50
N ASP A 47 -4.61 18.74 29.16
CA ASP A 47 -4.16 18.27 30.46
C ASP A 47 -2.82 17.54 30.26
N ALA A 48 -1.73 18.25 30.53
CA ALA A 48 -0.36 17.78 30.35
C ALA A 48 0.03 16.63 31.32
N SER A 49 -0.90 16.16 32.16
CA SER A 49 -0.69 15.08 33.12
C SER A 49 -0.86 13.67 32.54
N GLN A 50 -1.54 13.50 31.40
CA GLN A 50 -1.74 12.18 30.79
C GLN A 50 -0.64 11.84 29.77
N PRO A 51 -0.07 10.60 29.81
CA PRO A 51 0.92 10.19 28.83
C PRO A 51 0.34 10.14 27.41
N PRO A 52 1.18 10.33 26.38
CA PRO A 52 0.76 10.18 24.99
C PRO A 52 0.29 8.74 24.73
N THR A 53 -0.65 8.57 23.79
CA THR A 53 -1.15 7.24 23.41
C THR A 53 -0.25 6.62 22.35
N THR A 54 0.23 5.40 22.58
CA THR A 54 0.98 4.65 21.57
C THR A 54 0.04 4.05 20.53
N PHE A 55 0.22 4.41 19.26
CA PHE A 55 -0.44 3.79 18.12
C PHE A 55 0.47 2.72 17.52
N PHE A 56 -0.13 1.67 16.95
CA PHE A 56 0.61 0.60 16.30
C PHE A 56 -0.21 -0.08 15.21
N GLU A 57 0.50 -0.60 14.22
CA GLU A 57 0.00 -1.56 13.25
C GLU A 57 0.35 -2.97 13.71
N VAL A 58 -0.55 -3.93 13.52
CA VAL A 58 -0.29 -5.33 13.86
C VAL A 58 0.42 -6.01 12.71
N ASP A 59 1.66 -6.42 12.98
CA ASP A 59 2.45 -7.25 12.08
C ASP A 59 3.31 -8.24 12.87
N ARG A 60 3.93 -9.19 12.16
CA ARG A 60 4.94 -10.09 12.72
C ARG A 60 6.19 -9.28 13.07
N PRO A 61 6.68 -9.36 14.32
CA PRO A 61 7.91 -8.68 14.70
C PRO A 61 9.08 -9.09 13.82
N ILE A 62 9.81 -8.10 13.29
CA ILE A 62 11.07 -8.34 12.58
C ILE A 62 12.09 -8.84 13.61
N ARG A 63 12.61 -10.05 13.40
CA ARG A 63 13.58 -10.67 14.32
C ARG A 63 14.92 -10.84 13.63
N PRO A 64 16.01 -10.42 14.27
CA PRO A 64 17.34 -10.74 13.80
C PRO A 64 17.50 -12.26 13.62
N PRO A 65 18.12 -12.71 12.52
CA PRO A 65 18.43 -14.11 12.32
C PRO A 65 19.21 -14.67 13.51
N ARG A 66 18.94 -15.92 13.90
CA ARG A 66 19.64 -16.57 15.03
C ARG A 66 21.15 -16.57 14.79
N GLY A 67 21.92 -16.19 15.80
CA GLY A 67 23.37 -16.12 15.72
C GLY A 67 23.94 -14.89 15.00
N SER A 68 23.09 -13.94 14.59
CA SER A 68 23.56 -12.64 14.12
C SER A 68 24.00 -11.74 15.28
N ALA A 69 24.98 -10.86 15.03
CA ALA A 69 25.45 -9.83 15.94
C ALA A 69 24.87 -8.46 15.57
N GLY A 70 24.57 -7.62 16.56
CA GLY A 70 23.98 -6.29 16.36
C GLY A 70 22.95 -5.93 17.45
N PRO A 71 22.17 -4.86 17.28
CA PRO A 71 22.22 -3.95 16.13
C PRO A 71 23.40 -2.98 16.22
N CYS A 72 24.03 -2.71 15.09
CA CYS A 72 24.68 -1.43 14.85
C CYS A 72 23.62 -0.42 14.41
N SER A 73 23.41 0.65 15.17
CA SER A 73 22.33 1.61 14.91
C SER A 73 22.89 2.97 14.49
N THR A 74 22.32 3.60 13.47
CA THR A 74 22.72 4.93 12.99
C THR A 74 21.48 5.79 12.74
N LEU A 75 21.44 6.96 13.38
CA LEU A 75 20.42 7.97 13.10
C LEU A 75 20.70 8.60 11.75
N LEU A 76 19.77 8.45 10.81
CA LEU A 76 19.88 8.98 9.45
C LEU A 76 19.35 10.41 9.33
N LEU A 77 18.22 10.68 10.00
CA LEU A 77 17.58 11.98 9.98
C LEU A 77 16.77 12.20 11.26
N SER A 78 16.82 13.40 11.81
CA SER A 78 15.90 13.87 12.86
C SER A 78 15.27 15.17 12.40
N GLY A 79 13.94 15.23 12.41
CA GLY A 79 13.20 16.31 11.75
C GLY A 79 11.95 16.74 12.51
N THR A 80 11.58 18.00 12.32
CA THR A 80 10.31 18.57 12.79
C THR A 80 9.47 18.98 11.57
N PHE A 81 8.31 18.38 11.42
CA PHE A 81 7.42 18.55 10.26
C PHE A 81 6.15 19.29 10.71
N GLY A 82 6.18 20.62 10.63
CA GLY A 82 5.05 21.50 10.97
C GLY A 82 4.42 22.15 9.74
N ALA A 83 5.19 23.00 9.04
CA ALA A 83 4.75 23.72 7.85
C ALA A 83 5.53 23.27 6.60
N THR A 84 5.44 21.98 6.30
CA THR A 84 6.21 21.29 5.26
C THR A 84 5.41 20.96 4.01
N TYR A 85 4.08 21.14 4.04
CA TYR A 85 3.24 20.99 2.86
C TYR A 85 3.65 21.96 1.74
N GLY A 86 3.82 21.44 0.52
CA GLY A 86 4.26 22.22 -0.64
C GLY A 86 5.69 22.76 -0.51
N ARG A 87 6.52 22.17 0.35
CA ARG A 87 7.95 22.50 0.51
C ARG A 87 8.82 21.33 0.10
N PRO A 88 10.13 21.56 -0.12
CA PRO A 88 11.04 20.47 -0.41
C PRO A 88 11.15 19.43 0.71
N PRO A 89 11.46 18.17 0.36
CA PRO A 89 11.78 17.14 1.34
C PRO A 89 12.93 17.57 2.26
N ALA A 90 12.91 17.10 3.51
CA ALA A 90 14.06 17.22 4.39
C ALA A 90 15.13 16.23 3.93
N THR A 91 16.35 16.71 3.72
CA THR A 91 17.46 15.87 3.25
C THR A 91 18.61 15.80 4.25
N ALA A 92 19.35 14.69 4.21
CA ALA A 92 20.58 14.49 4.95
C ALA A 92 21.57 13.66 4.11
N ALA A 93 22.85 13.99 4.17
CA ALA A 93 23.88 13.16 3.53
C ALA A 93 23.92 11.77 4.20
N TYR A 94 23.94 10.73 3.38
CA TYR A 94 24.11 9.35 3.83
C TYR A 94 25.56 8.92 3.65
N ALA A 95 26.15 8.39 4.71
CA ALA A 95 27.37 7.62 4.65
C ALA A 95 27.10 6.23 5.21
N PRO A 96 27.59 5.16 4.55
CA PRO A 96 27.47 3.79 5.07
C PRO A 96 28.00 3.72 6.52
N PRO A 97 27.22 3.19 7.49
CA PRO A 97 27.67 3.06 8.87
C PRO A 97 29.01 2.33 8.99
N ALA A 98 29.92 2.80 9.85
CA ALA A 98 31.28 2.24 10.00
C ALA A 98 31.29 0.72 10.24
N CYS A 99 30.26 0.21 10.94
CA CYS A 99 30.10 -1.22 11.19
C CYS A 99 29.89 -2.07 9.92
N LEU A 100 29.41 -1.51 8.80
CA LEU A 100 29.38 -2.21 7.50
C LEU A 100 30.81 -2.48 7.01
N ALA A 101 31.67 -1.47 7.08
CA ALA A 101 33.08 -1.61 6.71
C ALA A 101 33.80 -2.60 7.64
N ASP A 102 33.56 -2.51 8.96
CA ASP A 102 34.13 -3.44 9.94
C ASP A 102 33.62 -4.87 9.76
N ALA A 103 32.35 -5.05 9.38
CA ALA A 103 31.79 -6.36 9.07
C ALA A 103 32.45 -6.95 7.81
N ARG A 104 32.55 -6.15 6.74
CA ARG A 104 33.23 -6.55 5.50
C ARG A 104 34.69 -6.94 5.75
N ALA A 105 35.42 -6.16 6.54
CA ALA A 105 36.82 -6.45 6.91
C ALA A 105 36.97 -7.78 7.68
N ARG A 106 35.95 -8.18 8.43
CA ARG A 106 35.89 -9.47 9.16
C ARG A 106 35.31 -10.61 8.34
N GLY A 107 34.97 -10.39 7.06
CA GLY A 107 34.27 -11.36 6.23
C GLY A 107 32.83 -11.65 6.68
N ALA A 108 32.25 -10.81 7.54
CA ALA A 108 30.87 -10.91 7.98
C ALA A 108 29.91 -10.33 6.92
N GLY A 109 28.80 -11.03 6.68
CA GLY A 109 27.75 -10.59 5.75
C GLY A 109 26.61 -9.87 6.48
N LEU A 110 25.95 -8.94 5.80
CA LEU A 110 24.71 -8.32 6.30
C LEU A 110 23.63 -9.40 6.44
N ALA A 111 23.11 -9.57 7.65
CA ALA A 111 22.06 -10.54 7.97
C ALA A 111 20.66 -9.92 7.86
N LEU A 112 20.52 -8.70 8.35
CA LEU A 112 19.27 -7.96 8.41
C LEU A 112 19.57 -6.46 8.50
N ALA A 113 18.83 -5.66 7.74
CA ALA A 113 18.77 -4.21 7.88
C ALA A 113 17.33 -3.80 8.18
N VAL A 114 17.12 -3.04 9.25
CA VAL A 114 15.80 -2.54 9.66
C VAL A 114 15.82 -1.02 9.64
N LEU A 115 14.92 -0.43 8.86
CA LEU A 115 14.66 1.01 8.88
C LEU A 115 13.55 1.28 9.89
N GLU A 116 13.84 2.06 10.92
CA GLU A 116 12.89 2.48 11.94
C GLU A 116 12.54 3.95 11.78
N TRP A 117 11.25 4.24 11.62
CA TRP A 117 10.67 5.55 11.82
C TRP A 117 10.05 5.60 13.21
N SER A 118 10.42 6.58 14.03
CA SER A 118 9.77 6.84 15.32
C SER A 118 9.33 8.30 15.39
N ALA A 119 8.10 8.54 15.84
CA ALA A 119 7.56 9.89 15.86
C ALA A 119 6.56 10.14 16.99
N ASP A 120 6.49 11.41 17.39
CA ASP A 120 5.48 11.94 18.30
C ASP A 120 4.75 13.14 17.68
N CYS A 121 3.52 13.35 18.13
CA CYS A 121 2.74 14.52 17.74
C CYS A 121 1.73 14.89 18.81
N ARG A 122 1.57 16.18 19.07
CA ARG A 122 0.59 16.73 20.02
C ARG A 122 -0.28 17.77 19.34
N GLY A 123 -1.58 17.75 19.62
CA GLY A 123 -2.55 18.66 19.01
C GLY A 123 -3.52 17.93 18.09
N ARG A 124 -4.16 18.68 17.20
CA ARG A 124 -5.09 18.13 16.20
C ARG A 124 -4.37 18.06 14.85
N GLN A 125 -4.41 16.91 14.21
CA GLN A 125 -3.96 16.72 12.83
C GLN A 125 -4.78 15.60 12.19
N PHE A 126 -4.94 15.65 10.88
CA PHE A 126 -5.48 14.53 10.11
C PHE A 126 -4.34 13.68 9.60
N ASP A 127 -4.66 12.51 9.11
CA ASP A 127 -3.71 11.61 8.49
C ASP A 127 -2.99 12.26 7.31
N ARG A 128 -1.70 11.94 7.19
CA ARG A 128 -0.81 12.41 6.13
C ARG A 128 -0.02 11.24 5.60
N ILE A 129 0.14 11.16 4.28
CA ILE A 129 1.10 10.25 3.67
C ILE A 129 2.50 10.86 3.74
N PHE A 130 3.51 10.01 3.95
CA PHE A 130 4.92 10.38 3.88
C PHE A 130 5.76 9.28 3.25
N GLY A 131 6.91 9.67 2.73
CA GLY A 131 7.88 8.79 2.09
C GLY A 131 9.29 9.03 2.59
N VAL A 132 10.10 7.97 2.53
CA VAL A 132 11.54 7.97 2.84
C VAL A 132 12.29 7.36 1.67
N TRP A 133 13.25 8.10 1.12
CA TRP A 133 14.10 7.65 0.02
C TRP A 133 15.58 7.67 0.43
N LEU A 134 16.36 6.79 -0.18
CA LEU A 134 17.82 6.84 -0.18
C LEU A 134 18.31 6.91 -1.63
N SER A 135 18.97 7.99 -1.99
CA SER A 135 19.43 8.29 -3.36
C SER A 135 18.32 8.14 -4.41
N GLY A 136 17.09 8.50 -4.02
CA GLY A 136 15.88 8.41 -4.86
C GLY A 136 15.17 7.06 -4.84
N ALA A 137 15.73 5.99 -4.24
CA ALA A 137 15.03 4.72 -4.08
C ALA A 137 14.12 4.77 -2.85
N GLU A 138 12.82 4.50 -3.00
CA GLU A 138 11.90 4.56 -1.87
C GLU A 138 12.12 3.35 -0.96
N LEU A 139 12.29 3.60 0.34
CA LEU A 139 12.49 2.56 1.35
C LEU A 139 11.25 2.37 2.23
N LEU A 140 10.44 3.41 2.42
CA LEU A 140 9.24 3.39 3.25
C LEU A 140 8.21 4.39 2.72
N ARG A 141 6.99 3.88 2.49
CA ARG A 141 5.77 4.68 2.39
C ARG A 141 4.90 4.42 3.61
N SER A 142 4.36 5.48 4.21
CA SER A 142 3.62 5.35 5.46
C SER A 142 2.57 6.45 5.63
N CYS A 143 1.51 6.14 6.36
CA CYS A 143 0.51 7.09 6.83
C CYS A 143 0.78 7.46 8.30
N THR A 144 0.70 8.75 8.64
CA THR A 144 0.79 9.18 10.04
C THR A 144 -0.39 8.67 10.86
N ALA A 145 -0.20 8.51 12.16
CA ALA A 145 -1.32 8.40 13.09
C ALA A 145 -1.97 9.76 13.34
N GLU A 146 -3.30 9.77 13.48
CA GLU A 146 -4.04 10.96 13.89
C GLU A 146 -3.85 11.27 15.39
N PRO A 147 -3.23 12.40 15.75
CA PRO A 147 -2.99 12.77 17.13
C PRO A 147 -4.27 13.20 17.87
N ARG A 148 -4.16 13.17 19.19
CA ARG A 148 -5.15 13.74 20.13
C ARG A 148 -4.49 14.86 20.94
N PRO A 149 -5.27 15.71 21.64
CA PRO A 149 -4.71 16.87 22.36
C PRO A 149 -3.57 16.55 23.35
N ASN A 150 -3.60 15.39 24.02
CA ASN A 150 -2.55 14.94 24.95
C ASN A 150 -1.39 14.17 24.26
N GLY A 151 -1.42 14.04 22.93
CA GLY A 151 -0.34 13.49 22.13
C GLY A 151 -0.42 12.00 21.82
N ILE A 152 0.40 11.61 20.84
CA ILE A 152 0.59 10.24 20.39
C ILE A 152 2.08 9.93 20.25
N LEU A 153 2.39 8.63 20.29
CA LEU A 153 3.67 8.05 19.90
C LEU A 153 3.38 6.94 18.92
N TRP A 154 4.23 6.77 17.90
CA TRP A 154 4.20 5.55 17.09
C TRP A 154 5.58 5.29 16.49
N SER A 155 5.82 4.03 16.15
CA SER A 155 6.97 3.61 15.40
C SER A 155 6.58 2.64 14.29
N VAL A 156 7.39 2.64 13.24
CA VAL A 156 7.27 1.75 12.08
C VAL A 156 8.66 1.17 11.85
N SER A 157 8.74 -0.15 11.70
CA SER A 157 9.99 -0.85 11.39
C SER A 157 9.79 -1.64 10.11
N ARG A 158 10.65 -1.43 9.11
CA ARG A 158 10.61 -2.12 7.83
C ARG A 158 11.92 -2.85 7.55
N ASP A 159 11.82 -4.09 7.11
CA ASP A 159 12.98 -4.84 6.62
C ASP A 159 13.42 -4.25 5.28
N VAL A 160 14.62 -3.68 5.26
CA VAL A 160 15.26 -3.06 4.10
C VAL A 160 16.51 -3.83 3.67
N THR A 161 16.64 -5.10 4.08
CA THR A 161 17.79 -5.96 3.75
C THR A 161 17.96 -6.15 2.24
N ARG A 162 16.86 -6.14 1.48
CA ARG A 162 16.90 -6.20 0.01
C ARG A 162 17.65 -5.02 -0.63
N TYR A 163 17.86 -3.92 0.10
CA TYR A 163 18.54 -2.72 -0.35
C TYR A 163 20.03 -2.67 -0.01
N ALA A 164 20.67 -3.78 0.35
CA ALA A 164 22.03 -3.75 0.86
C ALA A 164 23.07 -3.11 -0.09
N ALA A 165 22.93 -3.30 -1.40
CA ALA A 165 23.79 -2.63 -2.38
C ALA A 165 23.70 -1.10 -2.27
N LEU A 166 22.48 -0.58 -2.09
CA LEU A 166 22.23 0.85 -1.88
C LEU A 166 22.74 1.34 -0.52
N LEU A 167 22.57 0.54 0.55
CA LEU A 167 23.07 0.86 1.90
C LEU A 167 24.60 0.81 2.00
N ALA A 168 25.28 0.14 1.07
CA ALA A 168 26.73 0.03 1.04
C ALA A 168 27.43 1.26 0.44
N GLU A 169 26.68 2.17 -0.19
CA GLU A 169 27.23 3.32 -0.92
C GLU A 169 26.81 4.65 -0.28
N PRO A 170 27.67 5.70 -0.32
CA PRO A 170 27.28 7.06 0.05
C PRO A 170 26.12 7.59 -0.80
N GLY A 171 25.30 8.46 -0.22
CA GLY A 171 24.09 8.95 -0.89
C GLY A 171 23.41 10.11 -0.20
N GLU A 172 22.13 10.29 -0.47
CA GLU A 172 21.28 11.30 0.17
C GLU A 172 19.99 10.65 0.68
N VAL A 173 19.70 10.79 1.97
CA VAL A 173 18.38 10.48 2.53
C VAL A 173 17.46 11.66 2.26
N ALA A 174 16.25 11.38 1.79
CA ALA A 174 15.18 12.35 1.65
C ALA A 174 13.93 11.87 2.39
N VAL A 175 13.29 12.76 3.15
CA VAL A 175 12.03 12.51 3.85
C VAL A 175 11.03 13.60 3.50
N TYR A 176 9.89 13.21 2.94
CA TYR A 176 8.77 14.13 2.71
C TYR A 176 7.57 13.72 3.53
N LEU A 177 7.17 14.59 4.45
CA LEU A 177 5.92 14.53 5.19
C LEU A 177 5.25 15.90 5.01
N GLY A 178 4.25 15.98 4.12
CA GLY A 178 3.53 17.22 3.82
C GLY A 178 2.57 17.60 4.94
N ASN A 179 3.02 18.39 5.92
CA ASN A 179 2.20 18.82 7.05
C ASN A 179 1.78 20.29 6.95
N LEU A 180 0.57 20.58 7.41
CA LEU A 180 0.02 21.93 7.53
C LEU A 180 -0.34 22.22 8.99
N VAL A 181 0.06 23.39 9.47
CA VAL A 181 -0.30 23.90 10.80
C VAL A 181 -1.00 25.25 10.68
N ASP A 182 -2.22 25.33 11.22
CA ASP A 182 -3.06 26.52 11.25
C ASP A 182 -3.94 26.55 12.52
N LYS A 183 -5.08 27.26 12.48
CA LYS A 183 -6.01 27.37 13.61
C LYS A 183 -6.79 26.07 13.91
N THR A 184 -6.92 25.21 12.91
CA THR A 184 -7.60 23.91 12.98
C THR A 184 -6.57 22.81 13.22
N TYR A 185 -5.52 22.78 12.42
CA TYR A 185 -4.44 21.80 12.45
C TYR A 185 -3.32 22.32 13.33
N THR A 186 -3.21 21.80 14.55
CA THR A 186 -2.22 22.26 15.54
C THR A 186 -1.10 21.25 15.79
N GLY A 187 -1.21 20.06 15.18
CA GLY A 187 -0.25 18.97 15.33
C GLY A 187 1.04 19.18 14.54
N VAL A 188 2.16 19.21 15.26
CA VAL A 188 3.52 19.19 14.71
C VAL A 188 4.11 17.81 14.95
N TYR A 189 4.63 17.20 13.90
CA TYR A 189 5.29 15.89 13.97
C TYR A 189 6.77 16.07 14.25
N HIS A 190 7.29 15.37 15.26
CA HIS A 190 8.72 15.24 15.52
C HIS A 190 9.11 13.78 15.25
N ALA A 191 10.09 13.56 14.39
CA ALA A 191 10.41 12.22 13.93
C ALA A 191 11.90 11.96 13.82
N ASN A 192 12.28 10.71 14.09
CA ASN A 192 13.61 10.16 13.90
C ASN A 192 13.56 8.98 12.93
N LEU A 193 14.51 8.95 12.01
CA LEU A 193 14.75 7.85 11.09
C LEU A 193 16.07 7.17 11.48
N THR A 194 16.01 5.91 11.91
CA THR A 194 17.16 5.14 12.38
C THR A 194 17.34 3.88 11.54
N LEU A 195 18.57 3.54 11.17
CA LEU A 195 18.93 2.29 10.51
C LEU A 195 19.59 1.35 11.51
N HIS A 196 19.08 0.13 11.64
CA HIS A 196 19.62 -0.93 12.48
C HIS A 196 20.18 -2.06 11.62
N LEU A 197 21.45 -2.41 11.81
CA LEU A 197 22.16 -3.42 11.02
C LEU A 197 22.58 -4.59 11.90
N TYR A 198 22.30 -5.80 11.42
CA TYR A 198 22.70 -7.06 12.03
C TYR A 198 23.55 -7.86 11.05
N PHE A 199 24.53 -8.60 11.57
CA PHE A 199 25.55 -9.27 10.78
C PHE A 199 25.68 -10.74 11.14
N HIS A 200 25.82 -11.59 10.14
CA HIS A 200 26.21 -12.98 10.35
C HIS A 200 27.71 -13.07 10.59
N ALA A 201 28.15 -14.02 11.43
CA ALA A 201 29.54 -14.43 11.44
C ALA A 201 29.96 -14.90 10.04
N ALA A 202 31.26 -14.85 9.74
CA ALA A 202 31.81 -15.21 8.43
C ALA A 202 31.21 -16.54 7.94
N SER A 203 30.34 -16.44 6.96
CA SER A 203 29.60 -17.56 6.37
C SER A 203 30.01 -17.68 4.91
N PRO A 204 29.96 -18.88 4.31
CA PRO A 204 30.10 -19.00 2.86
C PRO A 204 29.05 -18.10 2.19
N PRO A 205 29.40 -17.42 1.07
CA PRO A 205 28.42 -16.63 0.34
C PRO A 205 27.23 -17.53 -0.06
N PRO A 206 25.99 -17.00 0.02
CA PRO A 206 24.83 -17.77 -0.41
C PRO A 206 24.95 -18.13 -1.89
N PRO A 207 24.29 -19.21 -2.34
CA PRO A 207 24.11 -19.50 -3.76
C PRO A 207 23.72 -18.24 -4.55
N GLN A 208 24.22 -18.07 -5.77
CA GLN A 208 23.98 -16.86 -6.60
C GLN A 208 22.51 -16.46 -6.70
N GLN A 209 21.59 -17.42 -6.80
CA GLN A 209 20.16 -17.13 -6.88
C GLN A 209 19.52 -16.65 -5.56
N GLN A 210 20.26 -16.74 -4.44
CA GLN A 210 19.89 -16.24 -3.10
C GLN A 210 20.63 -14.95 -2.74
N GLN A 211 21.48 -14.43 -3.62
CA GLN A 211 22.13 -13.14 -3.43
C GLN A 211 21.11 -12.00 -3.52
N GLN A 212 21.37 -10.93 -2.77
CA GLN A 212 20.65 -9.67 -2.91
C GLN A 212 21.02 -9.03 -4.26
N ALA A 213 20.23 -8.07 -4.72
CA ALA A 213 20.55 -7.34 -5.93
C ALA A 213 21.89 -6.59 -5.77
N ASP A 214 22.70 -6.59 -6.82
CA ASP A 214 24.00 -5.92 -6.86
C ASP A 214 23.88 -4.42 -7.14
N LEU A 215 22.76 -4.02 -7.77
CA LEU A 215 22.45 -2.63 -8.10
C LEU A 215 20.95 -2.37 -7.97
N ILE A 216 20.61 -1.18 -7.47
CA ILE A 216 19.24 -0.70 -7.36
C ILE A 216 19.14 0.62 -8.10
N LEU A 217 18.33 0.66 -9.16
CA LEU A 217 18.07 1.86 -9.93
C LEU A 217 16.71 2.45 -9.53
N PRO A 218 16.66 3.69 -9.02
CA PRO A 218 15.41 4.32 -8.60
C PRO A 218 14.61 4.88 -9.78
N ILE A 219 13.34 4.53 -9.84
CA ILE A 219 12.35 5.03 -10.81
C ILE A 219 11.42 6.02 -10.10
N SER A 220 12.00 7.16 -9.76
CA SER A 220 11.37 8.27 -9.03
C SER A 220 11.83 9.62 -9.58
N ARG A 221 11.14 10.70 -9.21
CA ARG A 221 11.49 12.09 -9.52
C ARG A 221 12.77 12.50 -8.79
N SER A 222 13.53 13.37 -9.42
CA SER A 222 14.77 13.93 -8.85
C SER A 222 14.51 15.23 -8.09
N LEU A 223 15.27 15.46 -7.02
CA LEU A 223 15.28 16.72 -6.27
C LEU A 223 15.94 17.86 -7.10
N PRO A 224 15.64 19.14 -6.80
CA PRO A 224 14.70 19.63 -5.79
C PRO A 224 13.24 19.56 -6.26
N LEU A 225 12.33 19.28 -5.33
CA LEU A 225 10.89 19.23 -5.54
C LEU A 225 10.20 20.04 -4.44
N ASN A 226 8.92 20.38 -4.61
CA ASN A 226 8.07 20.89 -3.52
C ASN A 226 7.07 19.82 -3.07
N ASP A 227 7.50 18.57 -3.14
CA ASP A 227 6.72 17.35 -2.93
C ASP A 227 7.68 16.16 -2.70
N GLY A 228 7.15 14.96 -2.45
CA GLY A 228 7.90 13.71 -2.43
C GLY A 228 8.47 13.33 -3.80
N GLN A 229 9.38 12.35 -3.82
CA GLN A 229 10.03 11.88 -5.05
C GLN A 229 9.15 10.94 -5.89
N TRP A 230 7.96 10.56 -5.42
CA TRP A 230 6.99 9.81 -6.20
C TRP A 230 6.45 10.60 -7.39
N PHE A 231 6.05 9.90 -8.46
CA PHE A 231 5.17 10.46 -9.49
C PHE A 231 3.77 10.68 -8.93
N ALA A 232 3.05 11.65 -9.50
CA ALA A 232 1.69 12.00 -9.10
C ALA A 232 0.78 11.89 -10.33
N ILE A 233 0.15 10.73 -10.52
CA ILE A 233 -0.76 10.47 -11.64
C ILE A 233 -2.09 11.16 -11.35
N GLN A 234 -2.48 12.08 -12.23
CA GLN A 234 -3.61 12.98 -12.04
C GLN A 234 -4.93 12.43 -12.56
N ASN A 235 -4.90 11.51 -13.53
CA ASN A 235 -6.10 10.91 -14.15
C ASN A 235 -5.72 9.70 -15.01
N SER A 236 -6.72 9.03 -15.60
CA SER A 236 -6.56 7.83 -16.43
C SER A 236 -5.73 7.98 -17.71
N THR A 237 -5.47 9.21 -18.18
CA THR A 237 -4.63 9.48 -19.36
C THR A 237 -3.20 9.90 -19.01
N ASP A 238 -2.94 10.18 -17.74
CA ASP A 238 -1.64 10.61 -17.26
C ASP A 238 -0.72 9.40 -17.06
N VAL A 239 0.41 9.42 -17.77
CA VAL A 239 1.46 8.41 -17.68
C VAL A 239 2.74 9.13 -17.28
N GLN A 240 3.30 8.72 -16.15
CA GLN A 240 4.53 9.26 -15.61
C GLN A 240 5.66 8.24 -15.81
N SER A 241 6.84 8.70 -16.22
CA SER A 241 7.92 7.79 -16.57
C SER A 241 9.32 8.30 -16.22
N LYS A 242 10.29 7.39 -16.23
CA LYS A 242 11.72 7.70 -16.13
C LYS A 242 12.51 6.85 -17.11
N LYS A 243 13.46 7.50 -17.78
CA LYS A 243 14.44 6.84 -18.63
C LYS A 243 15.63 6.38 -17.79
N LEU A 244 16.05 5.13 -18.00
CA LEU A 244 17.22 4.55 -17.36
C LEU A 244 17.85 3.49 -18.26
N ALA A 245 19.18 3.41 -18.23
CA ALA A 245 19.92 2.34 -18.89
C ALA A 245 20.16 1.19 -17.92
N ILE A 246 19.97 -0.05 -18.38
CA ILE A 246 20.30 -1.25 -17.62
C ILE A 246 21.73 -1.68 -17.98
N PRO A 247 22.61 -1.96 -17.00
CA PRO A 247 23.94 -2.50 -17.28
C PRO A 247 23.88 -3.76 -18.14
N SER A 248 24.70 -3.80 -19.19
CA SER A 248 24.67 -4.86 -20.20
C SER A 248 25.04 -6.25 -19.68
N ASN A 249 25.60 -6.35 -18.48
CA ASN A 249 25.93 -7.60 -17.80
C ASN A 249 24.85 -8.07 -16.80
N THR A 250 23.68 -7.45 -16.79
CA THR A 250 22.56 -7.89 -15.92
C THR A 250 22.05 -9.27 -16.36
N TYR A 251 21.85 -10.19 -15.41
CA TYR A 251 21.26 -11.52 -15.69
C TYR A 251 19.89 -11.75 -15.04
N ARG A 252 19.47 -10.89 -14.10
CA ARG A 252 18.14 -10.91 -13.47
C ARG A 252 17.70 -9.49 -13.13
N ALA A 253 16.41 -9.22 -13.26
CA ALA A 253 15.83 -7.93 -12.93
C ALA A 253 14.42 -8.07 -12.35
N VAL A 254 14.17 -7.41 -11.23
CA VAL A 254 12.87 -7.37 -10.54
C VAL A 254 12.50 -5.93 -10.24
N LEU A 255 11.30 -5.52 -10.62
CA LEU A 255 10.77 -4.20 -10.33
C LEU A 255 9.88 -4.26 -9.08
N GLU A 256 10.17 -3.44 -8.08
CA GLU A 256 9.34 -3.26 -6.88
C GLU A 256 8.58 -1.93 -7.00
N VAL A 257 7.24 -1.98 -7.03
CA VAL A 257 6.38 -0.81 -7.22
C VAL A 257 5.72 -0.41 -5.90
N PHE A 258 5.77 0.88 -5.58
CA PHE A 258 5.09 1.49 -4.43
C PHE A 258 3.88 2.26 -4.93
N VAL A 259 2.73 2.08 -4.27
CA VAL A 259 1.46 2.71 -4.69
C VAL A 259 0.72 3.27 -3.48
N SER A 260 0.18 4.48 -3.61
CA SER A 260 -0.85 5.02 -2.70
C SER A 260 -1.82 5.92 -3.48
N PHE A 261 -3.07 6.01 -3.02
CA PHE A 261 -4.18 6.65 -3.73
C PHE A 261 -4.83 7.67 -2.80
N HIS A 262 -5.09 8.89 -3.28
CA HIS A 262 -5.47 10.03 -2.45
C HIS A 262 -6.57 10.85 -3.13
N SER A 263 -7.06 11.87 -2.42
CA SER A 263 -8.10 12.77 -2.91
C SER A 263 -9.32 11.98 -3.43
N ASP A 264 -9.76 12.16 -4.67
CA ASP A 264 -11.00 11.58 -5.17
C ASP A 264 -10.93 10.04 -5.30
N ASP A 265 -9.72 9.49 -5.27
CA ASP A 265 -9.48 8.05 -5.27
C ASP A 265 -9.09 7.48 -3.90
N GLU A 266 -9.08 8.26 -2.81
CA GLU A 266 -8.82 7.71 -1.46
C GLU A 266 -9.80 6.56 -1.10
N PHE A 267 -11.03 6.64 -1.60
CA PHE A 267 -12.08 5.64 -1.41
C PHE A 267 -12.58 5.03 -2.74
N TRP A 268 -11.71 4.89 -3.75
CA TRP A 268 -12.08 4.47 -5.11
C TRP A 268 -13.00 3.25 -5.17
N TYR A 269 -12.85 2.29 -4.25
CA TYR A 269 -13.66 1.07 -4.12
C TYR A 269 -15.14 1.31 -3.76
N THR A 270 -15.49 2.55 -3.42
CA THR A 270 -16.86 3.02 -3.12
C THR A 270 -17.44 3.89 -4.22
N ASN A 271 -16.65 4.24 -5.25
CA ASN A 271 -17.06 5.18 -6.28
C ASN A 271 -18.14 4.57 -7.18
N PRO A 272 -19.27 5.25 -7.43
CA PRO A 272 -20.26 4.79 -8.38
C PRO A 272 -19.83 5.04 -9.83
N PRO A 273 -20.47 4.40 -10.82
CA PRO A 273 -20.29 4.71 -12.23
C PRO A 273 -20.74 6.14 -12.58
N ASN A 274 -20.15 6.73 -13.63
CA ASN A 274 -20.46 8.10 -14.05
C ASN A 274 -21.93 8.28 -14.47
N ASP A 275 -22.57 7.26 -15.05
CA ASP A 275 -23.98 7.33 -15.46
C ASP A 275 -24.93 7.51 -14.26
N TYR A 276 -24.61 6.92 -13.11
CA TYR A 276 -25.36 7.14 -11.87
C TYR A 276 -25.24 8.58 -11.37
N ILE A 277 -24.03 9.14 -11.44
CA ILE A 277 -23.74 10.53 -11.05
C ILE A 277 -24.53 11.49 -11.95
N GLN A 278 -24.49 11.27 -13.27
CA GLN A 278 -25.20 12.10 -14.24
C GLN A 278 -26.72 12.02 -14.06
N ALA A 279 -27.27 10.80 -13.95
CA ALA A 279 -28.71 10.60 -13.81
C ALA A 279 -29.29 11.25 -12.55
N ASN A 280 -28.48 11.40 -11.49
CA ASN A 280 -28.88 11.98 -10.22
C ASN A 280 -28.38 13.42 -10.01
N ASN A 281 -27.75 14.04 -11.01
CA ASN A 281 -27.18 15.40 -10.94
C ASN A 281 -26.24 15.62 -9.74
N LEU A 282 -25.34 14.66 -9.49
CA LEU A 282 -24.41 14.69 -8.38
C LEU A 282 -23.12 15.45 -8.77
N SER A 283 -22.80 16.53 -8.08
CA SER A 283 -21.65 17.38 -8.44
C SER A 283 -20.36 17.08 -7.68
N ASN A 284 -20.43 16.43 -6.51
CA ASN A 284 -19.32 16.26 -5.57
C ASN A 284 -19.12 14.79 -5.18
N VAL A 285 -19.35 13.87 -6.11
CA VAL A 285 -19.16 12.44 -5.90
C VAL A 285 -18.08 11.98 -6.88
N PRO A 286 -16.95 11.44 -6.39
CA PRO A 286 -15.95 10.82 -7.25
C PRO A 286 -16.57 9.70 -8.09
N GLY A 287 -16.29 9.73 -9.38
CA GLY A 287 -16.83 8.79 -10.35
C GLY A 287 -15.86 7.69 -10.76
N ASN A 288 -15.95 7.30 -12.03
CA ASN A 288 -15.13 6.27 -12.69
C ASN A 288 -15.27 4.85 -12.11
N GLY A 289 -16.32 4.59 -11.32
CA GLY A 289 -16.58 3.26 -10.79
C GLY A 289 -15.51 2.74 -9.84
N ALA A 290 -15.69 1.50 -9.39
CA ALA A 290 -14.96 0.92 -8.29
C ALA A 290 -13.77 0.05 -8.72
N PHE A 291 -13.04 0.37 -9.79
CA PHE A 291 -11.89 -0.44 -10.22
C PHE A 291 -10.71 0.45 -10.62
N ARG A 292 -9.51 0.07 -10.17
CA ARG A 292 -8.24 0.75 -10.47
C ARG A 292 -7.16 -0.30 -10.71
N GLU A 293 -6.37 -0.10 -11.76
CA GLU A 293 -5.23 -0.95 -12.10
C GLU A 293 -4.02 -0.05 -12.37
N VAL A 294 -2.92 -0.27 -11.67
CA VAL A 294 -1.64 0.34 -12.04
C VAL A 294 -1.01 -0.50 -13.15
N VAL A 295 -0.75 0.13 -14.29
CA VAL A 295 -0.13 -0.51 -15.45
C VAL A 295 1.33 -0.09 -15.54
N ALA A 296 2.25 -1.04 -15.52
CA ALA A 296 3.69 -0.81 -15.65
C ALA A 296 4.14 -1.07 -17.10
N ARG A 297 4.87 -0.11 -17.68
CA ARG A 297 5.28 -0.11 -19.10
C ARG A 297 6.78 0.09 -19.26
N VAL A 298 7.40 -0.60 -20.22
CA VAL A 298 8.74 -0.26 -20.71
C VAL A 298 8.62 0.03 -22.20
N ASP A 299 9.10 1.18 -22.64
CA ASP A 299 9.04 1.64 -24.03
C ASP A 299 7.62 1.57 -24.62
N GLY A 300 6.60 1.80 -23.78
CA GLY A 300 5.19 1.74 -24.12
C GLY A 300 4.54 0.35 -24.04
N GLU A 301 5.31 -0.75 -24.00
CA GLU A 301 4.80 -2.13 -23.87
C GLU A 301 4.49 -2.47 -22.40
N VAL A 302 3.36 -3.16 -22.13
CA VAL A 302 2.98 -3.56 -20.77
C VAL A 302 3.75 -4.80 -20.34
N PHE A 303 4.60 -4.71 -19.32
CA PHE A 303 5.31 -5.89 -18.80
C PHE A 303 4.73 -6.42 -17.49
N GLY A 304 3.84 -5.65 -16.84
CA GLY A 304 3.17 -6.07 -15.61
C GLY A 304 2.08 -5.10 -15.17
N ALA A 305 1.32 -5.51 -14.15
CA ALA A 305 0.29 -4.70 -13.53
C ALA A 305 0.27 -4.92 -12.00
N VAL A 306 -0.33 -3.97 -11.29
CA VAL A 306 -0.55 -4.02 -9.83
C VAL A 306 -2.00 -3.69 -9.53
N TRP A 307 -2.68 -4.61 -8.84
CA TRP A 307 -4.02 -4.40 -8.29
C TRP A 307 -3.88 -4.29 -6.77
N PRO A 308 -3.79 -3.06 -6.24
CA PRO A 308 -3.29 -2.84 -4.91
C PRO A 308 -4.28 -3.30 -3.84
N PHE A 309 -3.76 -3.77 -2.71
CA PHE A 309 -4.52 -3.92 -1.48
C PHE A 309 -5.21 -2.59 -1.13
N THR A 310 -6.48 -2.67 -0.75
CA THR A 310 -7.29 -1.51 -0.36
C THR A 310 -6.92 -1.06 1.06
N VAL A 311 -5.78 -0.38 1.18
CA VAL A 311 -5.35 0.28 2.41
C VAL A 311 -6.40 1.31 2.81
N ILE A 312 -6.81 1.30 4.07
CA ILE A 312 -7.63 2.35 4.67
C ILE A 312 -6.74 3.14 5.62
N TYR A 313 -6.51 4.42 5.30
CA TYR A 313 -5.66 5.32 6.08
C TYR A 313 -6.24 5.62 7.46
N THR A 314 -5.44 6.21 8.34
CA THR A 314 -5.82 6.40 9.75
C THR A 314 -6.93 7.43 9.96
N GLY A 315 -7.30 8.19 8.91
CA GLY A 315 -8.49 9.04 8.84
C GLY A 315 -9.69 8.42 8.10
N GLY A 316 -9.47 7.35 7.35
CA GLY A 316 -10.41 6.84 6.35
C GLY A 316 -11.65 6.16 6.93
N VAL A 317 -12.78 6.27 6.23
CA VAL A 317 -14.13 5.76 6.57
C VAL A 317 -14.70 6.34 7.87
N ASN A 318 -14.04 6.06 8.99
CA ASN A 318 -14.34 6.61 10.30
C ASN A 318 -13.03 6.62 11.13
N PRO A 319 -12.45 7.79 11.44
CA PRO A 319 -11.13 7.89 12.10
C PRO A 319 -11.11 7.29 13.51
N LEU A 320 -12.28 7.03 14.12
CA LEU A 320 -12.36 6.42 15.45
C LEU A 320 -12.06 4.91 15.42
N LEU A 321 -12.13 4.28 14.24
CA LEU A 321 -11.81 2.86 14.06
C LEU A 321 -10.33 2.59 14.31
N TRP A 322 -9.45 3.49 13.90
CA TRP A 322 -8.01 3.25 13.79
C TRP A 322 -7.24 3.64 15.06
N ARG A 323 -7.85 3.42 16.23
CA ARG A 323 -7.34 3.87 17.54
C ARG A 323 -7.30 2.71 18.53
N PRO A 324 -6.18 2.50 19.26
CA PRO A 324 -4.80 2.78 18.84
C PRO A 324 -4.27 1.79 17.78
N ILE A 325 -5.07 0.78 17.39
CA ILE A 325 -4.73 -0.20 16.36
C ILE A 325 -5.09 0.39 15.00
N THR A 326 -4.12 0.60 14.13
CA THR A 326 -4.35 1.21 12.81
C THR A 326 -4.77 0.19 11.76
N GLY A 327 -5.24 0.67 10.59
CA GLY A 327 -5.62 -0.16 9.46
C GLY A 327 -4.46 -1.03 8.97
N ILE A 328 -4.73 -2.23 8.47
CA ILE A 328 -3.71 -3.08 7.82
C ILE A 328 -3.03 -2.28 6.70
N GLY A 329 -1.69 -2.25 6.69
CA GLY A 329 -0.89 -1.59 5.66
C GLY A 329 -0.95 -0.06 5.67
N SER A 330 -1.47 0.55 6.75
CA SER A 330 -1.51 2.01 6.88
C SER A 330 -0.17 2.59 7.33
N PHE A 331 0.55 1.91 8.23
CA PHE A 331 1.87 2.33 8.68
C PHE A 331 2.98 1.80 7.78
N THR A 332 2.83 0.59 7.26
CA THR A 332 3.76 0.01 6.28
C THR A 332 2.99 -0.32 5.01
N LEU A 333 2.91 0.62 4.06
CA LEU A 333 2.15 0.37 2.83
C LEU A 333 2.79 -0.77 2.02
N PRO A 334 1.98 -1.67 1.43
CA PRO A 334 2.47 -2.77 0.62
C PRO A 334 3.25 -2.31 -0.62
N THR A 335 4.16 -3.16 -1.07
CA THR A 335 4.87 -3.03 -2.35
C THR A 335 4.70 -4.28 -3.19
N TYR A 336 4.84 -4.16 -4.50
CA TYR A 336 4.49 -5.21 -5.44
C TYR A 336 5.67 -5.51 -6.37
N ASP A 337 6.10 -6.77 -6.40
CA ASP A 337 7.22 -7.23 -7.21
C ASP A 337 6.75 -7.73 -8.59
N ILE A 338 7.42 -7.31 -9.65
CA ILE A 338 7.22 -7.75 -11.04
C ILE A 338 8.56 -8.25 -11.57
N ASP A 339 8.67 -9.54 -11.92
CA ASP A 339 9.91 -10.08 -12.48
C ASP A 339 10.01 -9.76 -13.97
N ILE A 340 10.97 -8.91 -14.32
CA ILE A 340 11.17 -8.45 -15.71
C ILE A 340 12.33 -9.17 -16.40
N THR A 341 12.91 -10.19 -15.76
CA THR A 341 14.01 -11.00 -16.31
C THR A 341 13.71 -11.53 -17.72
N PRO A 342 12.49 -12.01 -18.05
CA PRO A 342 12.16 -12.44 -19.41
C PRO A 342 12.37 -11.37 -20.50
N PHE A 343 12.30 -10.09 -20.14
CA PHE A 343 12.43 -8.96 -21.06
C PHE A 343 13.87 -8.48 -21.24
N LEU A 344 14.84 -8.95 -20.45
CA LEU A 344 16.22 -8.47 -20.49
C LEU A 344 16.86 -8.55 -21.89
N GLY A 345 16.49 -9.55 -22.71
CA GLY A 345 16.96 -9.61 -24.10
C GLY A 345 16.66 -8.36 -24.94
N LYS A 346 15.61 -7.60 -24.61
CA LYS A 346 15.27 -6.31 -25.24
C LYS A 346 15.90 -5.10 -24.55
N LEU A 347 16.32 -5.23 -23.29
CA LEU A 347 16.72 -4.12 -22.42
C LEU A 347 18.23 -3.97 -22.22
N LEU A 348 19.03 -4.92 -22.73
CA LEU A 348 20.49 -4.98 -22.56
C LEU A 348 21.26 -4.41 -23.77
N ASP A 349 20.65 -3.47 -24.50
CA ASP A 349 21.25 -2.86 -25.68
C ASP A 349 22.18 -1.67 -25.37
N GLY A 350 22.30 -1.30 -24.09
CA GLY A 350 23.13 -0.22 -23.60
C GLY A 350 22.51 1.18 -23.73
N LYS A 351 21.25 1.28 -24.17
CA LYS A 351 20.50 2.53 -24.25
C LYS A 351 19.61 2.71 -23.02
N GLU A 352 19.08 3.93 -22.90
CA GLU A 352 18.03 4.20 -21.94
C GLU A 352 16.68 3.66 -22.46
N HIS A 353 15.94 3.02 -21.56
CA HIS A 353 14.57 2.55 -21.78
C HIS A 353 13.62 3.35 -20.89
N ASP A 354 12.41 3.61 -21.37
CA ASP A 354 11.42 4.43 -20.69
C ASP A 354 10.50 3.58 -19.82
N PHE A 355 10.66 3.66 -18.50
CA PHE A 355 9.83 2.96 -17.53
C PHE A 355 8.69 3.85 -17.07
N GLY A 356 7.46 3.51 -17.47
CA GLY A 356 6.27 4.31 -17.24
C GLY A 356 5.20 3.63 -16.39
N PHE A 357 4.40 4.44 -15.70
CA PHE A 357 3.26 4.02 -14.89
C PHE A 357 2.03 4.87 -15.26
N GLY A 358 0.91 4.19 -15.44
CA GLY A 358 -0.42 4.80 -15.57
C GLY A 358 -1.42 4.06 -14.69
N VAL A 359 -2.59 4.65 -14.43
CA VAL A 359 -3.64 4.01 -13.63
C VAL A 359 -4.97 4.01 -14.38
N THR A 360 -5.50 2.82 -14.67
CA THR A 360 -6.80 2.65 -15.30
C THR A 360 -7.90 3.28 -14.44
N ASP A 361 -8.78 4.06 -15.08
CA ASP A 361 -9.91 4.75 -14.46
C ASP A 361 -9.56 5.73 -13.32
N ALA A 362 -8.28 6.11 -13.19
CA ALA A 362 -7.83 7.00 -12.12
C ALA A 362 -8.50 8.37 -12.13
N LEU A 363 -8.74 8.84 -10.92
CA LEU A 363 -8.93 10.22 -10.53
C LEU A 363 -7.68 10.71 -9.79
N ASP A 364 -7.60 12.02 -9.62
CA ASP A 364 -6.49 12.64 -8.88
C ASP A 364 -6.54 12.23 -7.40
N VAL A 365 -5.46 11.82 -6.71
CA VAL A 365 -4.08 11.60 -7.18
C VAL A 365 -3.57 10.21 -6.78
N TRP A 366 -2.79 9.57 -7.65
CA TRP A 366 -2.05 8.35 -7.34
C TRP A 366 -0.56 8.63 -7.23
N TYR A 367 0.03 8.31 -6.07
CA TYR A 367 1.48 8.37 -5.90
C TYR A 367 2.12 7.04 -6.24
N ILE A 368 3.02 7.05 -7.23
CA ILE A 368 3.70 5.86 -7.74
C ILE A 368 5.18 6.15 -7.95
N ASP A 369 6.01 5.21 -7.52
CA ASP A 369 7.40 5.08 -7.93
C ASP A 369 7.83 3.62 -7.79
N ALA A 370 9.07 3.33 -8.20
CA ALA A 370 9.56 1.97 -8.14
C ALA A 370 11.08 1.90 -7.95
N ASN A 371 11.54 0.73 -7.51
CA ASN A 371 12.94 0.38 -7.42
C ASN A 371 13.23 -0.81 -8.33
N LEU A 372 14.16 -0.64 -9.26
CA LEU A 372 14.60 -1.70 -10.15
C LEU A 372 15.81 -2.41 -9.54
N HIS A 373 15.59 -3.63 -9.07
CA HIS A 373 16.59 -4.52 -8.46
C HIS A 373 17.27 -5.33 -9.56
N LEU A 374 18.60 -5.23 -9.67
CA LEU A 374 19.40 -5.85 -10.73
C LEU A 374 20.48 -6.76 -10.16
N TRP A 375 20.63 -7.95 -10.75
CA TRP A 375 21.74 -8.86 -10.47
C TRP A 375 22.69 -8.88 -11.66
N LEU A 376 23.98 -8.67 -11.39
CA LEU A 376 25.02 -8.42 -12.39
C LEU A 376 25.97 -9.60 -12.49
N ASP A 377 26.37 -9.94 -13.70
CA ASP A 377 27.42 -10.92 -13.95
C ASP A 377 28.78 -10.23 -13.79
N HIS A 378 29.51 -10.58 -12.73
CA HIS A 378 30.83 -10.01 -12.46
C HIS A 378 31.97 -10.65 -13.27
N GLU A 379 31.70 -11.76 -13.95
CA GLU A 379 32.69 -12.50 -14.76
C GLU A 379 32.52 -12.20 -16.27
N SER A 380 31.50 -11.44 -16.66
CA SER A 380 31.25 -11.04 -18.04
C SER A 380 30.90 -9.56 -18.13
N GLU A 381 31.47 -8.87 -19.13
CA GLU A 381 31.11 -7.48 -19.44
C GLU A 381 29.72 -7.35 -20.06
N LYS A 382 29.19 -8.44 -20.63
CA LYS A 382 27.88 -8.46 -21.29
C LYS A 382 27.19 -9.81 -21.16
N THR A 383 25.89 -9.77 -20.93
CA THR A 383 24.97 -10.90 -21.05
C THR A 383 24.20 -10.79 -22.37
N THR A 384 23.65 -11.90 -22.83
CA THR A 384 22.78 -11.95 -24.01
C THR A 384 21.47 -12.60 -23.65
N GLY A 385 20.38 -12.24 -24.31
CA GLY A 385 19.10 -12.84 -24.02
C GLY A 385 18.11 -12.64 -25.16
N SER A 386 17.00 -13.35 -25.07
CA SER A 386 15.88 -13.17 -25.99
C SER A 386 14.56 -13.42 -25.28
N LEU A 387 13.55 -12.64 -25.65
CA LEU A 387 12.17 -12.92 -25.32
C LEU A 387 11.67 -14.06 -26.24
N LEU A 388 11.12 -15.12 -25.68
CA LEU A 388 10.61 -16.29 -26.39
C LEU A 388 9.09 -16.21 -26.62
N SER A 389 8.35 -15.81 -25.59
CA SER A 389 6.91 -15.63 -25.66
C SER A 389 6.49 -14.51 -24.73
N TYR A 390 5.48 -13.76 -25.14
CA TYR A 390 4.90 -12.68 -24.35
C TYR A 390 3.43 -12.56 -24.71
N ASP A 391 2.60 -12.50 -23.69
CA ASP A 391 1.18 -12.23 -23.77
C ASP A 391 0.80 -11.26 -22.67
N ALA A 392 0.22 -10.13 -23.05
CA ALA A 392 -0.41 -9.19 -22.12
C ALA A 392 -1.84 -8.99 -22.59
N SER A 393 -2.74 -9.81 -22.06
CA SER A 393 -4.15 -9.74 -22.39
C SER A 393 -4.69 -8.33 -22.11
N VAL A 394 -5.60 -7.88 -22.98
CA VAL A 394 -6.40 -6.68 -22.71
C VAL A 394 -7.20 -6.91 -21.42
N LEU A 395 -7.40 -5.84 -20.65
CA LEU A 395 -8.24 -5.90 -19.45
C LEU A 395 -9.67 -6.31 -19.86
N ASP A 396 -10.14 -7.44 -19.34
CA ASP A 396 -11.54 -7.84 -19.43
C ASP A 396 -12.29 -7.13 -18.30
N PHE A 397 -13.12 -6.16 -18.63
CA PHE A 397 -13.75 -5.26 -17.68
C PHE A 397 -15.22 -5.10 -17.96
N ASN A 398 -16.04 -5.22 -16.92
CA ASN A 398 -17.48 -5.14 -17.02
C ASN A 398 -18.09 -4.49 -15.77
N VAL A 399 -19.12 -3.66 -15.98
CA VAL A 399 -19.87 -2.97 -14.91
C VAL A 399 -21.36 -3.15 -15.16
N ASN A 400 -22.04 -3.84 -14.25
CA ASN A 400 -23.49 -4.00 -14.26
C ASN A 400 -24.09 -2.95 -13.32
N SER A 401 -24.96 -2.09 -13.84
CA SER A 401 -25.56 -0.99 -13.07
C SER A 401 -27.08 -1.10 -13.07
N GLU A 402 -27.68 -1.14 -11.88
CA GLU A 402 -29.13 -1.14 -11.69
C GLU A 402 -29.50 -0.13 -10.61
N PHE A 403 -30.19 0.95 -10.96
CA PHE A 403 -30.54 1.99 -10.00
C PHE A 403 -31.84 2.73 -10.36
N SER A 404 -32.46 3.32 -9.34
CA SER A 404 -33.62 4.20 -9.45
C SER A 404 -33.47 5.34 -8.45
N GLY A 405 -33.21 6.54 -8.97
CA GLY A 405 -32.81 7.66 -8.12
C GLY A 405 -31.49 7.33 -7.41
N LEU A 406 -31.43 7.60 -6.10
CA LEU A 406 -30.23 7.41 -5.28
C LEU A 406 -30.01 5.97 -4.77
N ASP A 407 -30.96 5.07 -5.02
CA ASP A 407 -30.85 3.68 -4.61
C ASP A 407 -30.46 2.82 -5.81
N GLY A 408 -29.51 1.91 -5.62
CA GLY A 408 -28.99 1.08 -6.69
C GLY A 408 -27.93 0.10 -6.27
N GLN A 409 -27.58 -0.79 -7.21
CA GLN A 409 -26.52 -1.76 -7.10
C GLN A 409 -25.61 -1.69 -8.33
N PHE A 410 -24.31 -1.66 -8.08
CA PHE A 410 -23.26 -1.66 -9.09
C PHE A 410 -22.36 -2.87 -8.86
N VAL A 411 -22.27 -3.75 -9.85
CA VAL A 411 -21.38 -4.91 -9.81
C VAL A 411 -20.27 -4.72 -10.84
N THR A 412 -19.05 -4.51 -10.37
CA THR A 412 -17.86 -4.36 -11.20
C THR A 412 -17.06 -5.65 -11.17
N SER A 413 -16.71 -6.18 -12.33
CA SER A 413 -15.86 -7.36 -12.48
C SER A 413 -14.72 -7.05 -13.45
N ALA A 414 -13.51 -7.47 -13.11
CA ALA A 414 -12.36 -7.35 -13.99
C ALA A 414 -11.47 -8.59 -13.96
N SER A 415 -10.81 -8.92 -15.07
CA SER A 415 -9.77 -9.93 -15.11
C SER A 415 -8.63 -9.55 -16.05
N ARG A 416 -7.41 -9.97 -15.72
CA ARG A 416 -6.22 -9.76 -16.55
C ARG A 416 -5.24 -10.91 -16.45
N HIS A 417 -4.57 -11.22 -17.56
CA HIS A 417 -3.44 -12.12 -17.61
C HIS A 417 -2.25 -11.48 -18.31
N ILE A 418 -1.08 -11.59 -17.71
CA ILE A 418 0.20 -11.20 -18.30
C ILE A 418 1.15 -12.39 -18.13
N SER A 419 1.87 -12.76 -19.17
CA SER A 419 2.91 -13.78 -19.11
C SER A 419 4.07 -13.45 -20.06
N ALA A 420 5.28 -13.82 -19.64
CA ALA A 420 6.47 -13.67 -20.45
C ALA A 420 7.44 -14.81 -20.17
N THR A 421 8.08 -15.32 -21.21
CA THR A 421 9.17 -16.28 -21.12
C THR A 421 10.34 -15.76 -21.94
N GLY A 422 11.52 -15.75 -21.36
CA GLY A 422 12.75 -15.36 -22.02
C GLY A 422 13.93 -16.12 -21.45
N TRP A 423 15.05 -16.11 -22.16
CA TRP A 423 16.31 -16.65 -21.66
C TRP A 423 17.38 -15.58 -21.58
N VAL A 424 18.29 -15.75 -20.63
CA VAL A 424 19.50 -14.94 -20.48
C VAL A 424 20.69 -15.87 -20.34
N LYS A 425 21.75 -15.59 -21.08
CA LYS A 425 23.03 -16.27 -21.06
C LYS A 425 24.08 -15.36 -20.43
N SER A 426 24.64 -15.83 -19.33
CA SER A 426 25.73 -15.20 -18.58
C SER A 426 26.92 -16.18 -18.46
N SER A 427 27.96 -15.79 -17.73
CA SER A 427 29.08 -16.64 -17.33
C SER A 427 28.63 -17.88 -16.54
N TYR A 428 27.46 -17.81 -15.89
CA TYR A 428 26.87 -18.88 -15.09
C TYR A 428 26.04 -19.88 -15.93
N GLY A 429 25.93 -19.64 -17.23
CA GLY A 429 25.19 -20.47 -18.17
C GLY A 429 23.94 -19.78 -18.72
N GLU A 430 23.14 -20.55 -19.45
CA GLU A 430 21.88 -20.09 -20.03
C GLU A 430 20.71 -20.49 -19.13
N VAL A 431 19.93 -19.50 -18.72
CA VAL A 431 18.77 -19.65 -17.83
C VAL A 431 17.53 -19.14 -18.55
N THR A 432 16.49 -19.96 -18.58
CA THR A 432 15.15 -19.56 -19.04
C THR A 432 14.28 -19.21 -17.85
N THR A 433 13.69 -18.02 -17.87
CA THR A 433 12.74 -17.53 -16.87
C THR A 433 11.39 -17.35 -17.52
N SER A 434 10.35 -17.89 -16.88
CA SER A 434 8.95 -17.63 -17.19
C SER A 434 8.31 -16.91 -16.01
N PHE A 435 7.62 -15.81 -16.28
CA PHE A 435 6.87 -15.02 -15.32
C PHE A 435 5.40 -14.95 -15.75
N TYR A 436 4.49 -14.92 -14.79
CA TYR A 436 3.10 -14.61 -15.07
C TYR A 436 2.42 -13.85 -13.92
N GLN A 437 1.39 -13.11 -14.28
CA GLN A 437 0.40 -12.53 -13.38
C GLN A 437 -1.02 -12.90 -13.87
N ARG A 438 -1.90 -13.16 -12.93
CA ARG A 438 -3.32 -13.44 -13.14
C ARG A 438 -4.10 -12.69 -12.09
N PHE A 439 -5.10 -11.96 -12.53
CA PHE A 439 -5.90 -11.12 -11.66
C PHE A 439 -7.39 -11.36 -11.88
N SER A 440 -8.16 -11.33 -10.80
CA SER A 440 -9.63 -11.36 -10.80
C SER A 440 -10.18 -10.41 -9.75
N TYR A 441 -11.13 -9.59 -10.13
CA TYR A 441 -11.70 -8.53 -9.30
C TYR A 441 -13.22 -8.65 -9.33
N GLU A 442 -13.84 -8.52 -8.17
CA GLU A 442 -15.27 -8.40 -8.03
C GLU A 442 -15.58 -7.36 -6.96
N ASN A 443 -16.49 -6.44 -7.25
CA ASN A 443 -17.01 -5.45 -6.32
C ASN A 443 -18.51 -5.30 -6.51
N SER A 444 -19.27 -5.45 -5.43
CA SER A 444 -20.68 -5.08 -5.36
C SER A 444 -20.81 -3.87 -4.46
N ASN A 445 -21.21 -2.73 -5.03
CA ASN A 445 -21.45 -1.47 -4.33
C ASN A 445 -22.96 -1.16 -4.36
N VAL A 446 -23.58 -1.06 -3.20
CA VAL A 446 -25.04 -0.95 -3.04
C VAL A 446 -25.38 0.31 -2.25
N PHE A 447 -26.23 1.16 -2.82
CA PHE A 447 -26.83 2.33 -2.17
C PHE A 447 -28.29 2.03 -1.84
N ARG A 448 -28.71 2.37 -0.61
CA ARG A 448 -30.07 2.18 -0.10
C ARG A 448 -30.53 3.36 0.74
N GLU A 449 -31.84 3.39 1.00
CA GLU A 449 -32.48 4.39 1.85
C GLU A 449 -32.28 5.81 1.31
N ASN A 450 -32.48 5.96 0.00
CA ASN A 450 -32.19 7.19 -0.73
C ASN A 450 -30.72 7.61 -0.60
N GLY A 451 -29.81 6.65 -0.73
CA GLY A 451 -28.35 6.83 -0.68
C GLY A 451 -27.76 7.10 0.71
N THR A 452 -28.53 7.01 1.80
CA THR A 452 -27.98 7.23 3.17
C THR A 452 -27.22 6.03 3.70
N VAL A 453 -27.43 4.85 3.11
CA VAL A 453 -26.71 3.61 3.42
C VAL A 453 -25.91 3.18 2.20
N GLN A 454 -24.64 2.82 2.42
CA GLN A 454 -23.78 2.23 1.41
C GLN A 454 -23.17 0.92 1.91
N ILE A 455 -23.16 -0.09 1.05
CA ILE A 455 -22.58 -1.41 1.33
C ILE A 455 -21.66 -1.80 0.18
N VAL A 456 -20.39 -2.06 0.47
CA VAL A 456 -19.41 -2.56 -0.49
C VAL A 456 -18.96 -3.96 -0.08
N ASN A 457 -18.95 -4.88 -1.03
CA ASN A 457 -18.29 -6.17 -0.90
C ASN A 457 -17.33 -6.35 -2.07
N GLN A 458 -16.05 -6.39 -1.78
CA GLN A 458 -14.97 -6.44 -2.76
C GLN A 458 -14.07 -7.64 -2.50
N THR A 459 -13.61 -8.29 -3.58
CA THR A 459 -12.53 -9.26 -3.55
C THR A 459 -11.55 -8.97 -4.69
N ILE A 460 -10.28 -8.80 -4.33
CA ILE A 460 -9.16 -8.79 -5.28
C ILE A 460 -8.41 -10.11 -5.13
N ASP A 461 -8.30 -10.88 -6.20
CA ASP A 461 -7.49 -12.10 -6.27
C ASP A 461 -6.33 -11.85 -7.23
N ALA A 462 -5.11 -11.85 -6.70
CA ALA A 462 -3.88 -11.62 -7.43
C ALA A 462 -2.97 -12.84 -7.30
N LYS A 463 -2.62 -13.44 -8.43
CA LYS A 463 -1.74 -14.61 -8.48
C LYS A 463 -0.57 -14.33 -9.41
N SER A 464 0.64 -14.49 -8.92
CA SER A 464 1.86 -14.40 -9.71
C SER A 464 2.72 -15.64 -9.55
N GLY A 465 3.58 -15.88 -10.53
CA GLY A 465 4.52 -17.00 -10.45
C GLY A 465 5.73 -16.80 -11.31
N ILE A 466 6.80 -17.46 -10.89
CA ILE A 466 8.08 -17.50 -11.59
C ILE A 466 8.53 -18.95 -11.74
N PHE A 467 9.04 -19.29 -12.91
CA PHE A 467 9.62 -20.59 -13.20
C PHE A 467 10.94 -20.40 -13.94
N VAL A 468 12.03 -20.82 -13.29
CA VAL A 468 13.41 -20.63 -13.72
C VAL A 468 14.04 -22.00 -13.92
N LYS A 469 14.60 -22.24 -15.11
CA LYS A 469 15.28 -23.49 -15.44
C LYS A 469 16.56 -23.24 -16.23
N ASP A 470 17.50 -24.18 -16.11
CA ASP A 470 18.63 -24.32 -17.04
C ASP A 470 18.45 -25.60 -17.88
N ALA A 471 19.47 -25.99 -18.64
CA ALA A 471 19.45 -27.20 -19.47
C ALA A 471 19.34 -28.51 -18.65
N SER A 472 19.65 -28.47 -17.35
CA SER A 472 19.81 -29.64 -16.49
C SER A 472 18.69 -29.81 -15.46
N SER A 473 18.08 -28.71 -15.00
CA SER A 473 17.18 -28.73 -13.84
C SER A 473 16.30 -27.48 -13.72
N VAL A 474 15.27 -27.60 -12.89
CA VAL A 474 14.49 -26.45 -12.39
C VAL A 474 15.27 -25.81 -11.24
N LEU A 475 15.72 -24.57 -11.46
CA LEU A 475 16.46 -23.80 -10.47
C LEU A 475 15.54 -23.24 -9.39
N LEU A 476 14.42 -22.65 -9.82
CA LEU A 476 13.41 -22.05 -8.95
C LEU A 476 12.03 -22.17 -9.60
N SER A 477 11.05 -22.59 -8.82
CA SER A 477 9.63 -22.46 -9.13
C SER A 477 8.98 -21.79 -7.95
N GLY A 478 8.37 -20.63 -8.16
CA GLY A 478 7.70 -19.85 -7.13
C GLY A 478 6.28 -19.52 -7.56
N GLU A 479 5.36 -19.58 -6.61
CA GLU A 479 3.98 -19.11 -6.77
C GLU A 479 3.61 -18.25 -5.57
N PHE A 480 2.99 -17.11 -5.84
CA PHE A 480 2.48 -16.19 -4.85
C PHE A 480 1.01 -15.90 -5.16
N HIS A 481 0.15 -16.12 -4.16
CA HIS A 481 -1.29 -15.91 -4.27
C HIS A 481 -1.75 -15.03 -3.13
N GLU A 482 -2.36 -13.91 -3.47
CA GLU A 482 -2.87 -12.90 -2.55
C GLU A 482 -4.36 -12.72 -2.80
N VAL A 483 -5.14 -12.70 -1.73
CA VAL A 483 -6.57 -12.41 -1.76
C VAL A 483 -6.89 -11.32 -0.75
N PHE A 484 -7.44 -10.21 -1.24
CA PHE A 484 -7.80 -9.03 -0.48
C PHE A 484 -9.33 -8.90 -0.38
N PRO A 485 -9.97 -9.50 0.64
CA PRO A 485 -11.39 -9.28 0.91
C PRO A 485 -11.61 -7.92 1.59
N LEU A 486 -12.69 -7.23 1.22
CA LEU A 486 -13.18 -6.03 1.88
C LEU A 486 -14.71 -6.06 1.94
N TYR A 487 -15.24 -5.85 3.13
CA TYR A 487 -16.64 -5.53 3.39
C TYR A 487 -16.70 -4.17 4.09
N LEU A 488 -17.45 -3.24 3.54
CA LEU A 488 -17.72 -1.94 4.12
C LEU A 488 -19.24 -1.75 4.23
N TYR A 489 -19.66 -1.23 5.38
CA TYR A 489 -20.99 -0.68 5.59
C TYR A 489 -20.83 0.73 6.16
N THR A 490 -21.53 1.68 5.57
CA THR A 490 -21.74 3.02 6.13
C THR A 490 -23.22 3.35 6.14
N GLY A 491 -23.67 4.01 7.21
CA GLY A 491 -25.05 4.47 7.33
C GLY A 491 -25.09 5.83 7.99
N THR A 492 -25.85 6.76 7.43
CA THR A 492 -26.04 8.09 7.98
C THR A 492 -27.46 8.30 8.51
N SER A 493 -27.58 8.93 9.67
CA SER A 493 -28.86 9.13 10.36
C SER A 493 -28.86 10.44 11.17
N ASP A 494 -30.00 10.74 11.83
CA ASP A 494 -30.17 11.88 12.74
C ASP A 494 -29.78 13.25 12.17
N LYS A 495 -29.99 13.46 10.87
CA LYS A 495 -29.55 14.69 10.19
C LYS A 495 -30.35 15.90 10.66
N VAL A 496 -29.68 16.85 11.32
CA VAL A 496 -30.26 18.14 11.75
C VAL A 496 -29.28 19.25 11.38
N GLY A 497 -29.63 20.05 10.38
CA GLY A 497 -28.72 21.07 9.82
C GLY A 497 -27.43 20.42 9.29
N ASP A 498 -26.28 20.88 9.79
CA ASP A 498 -24.94 20.37 9.44
C ASP A 498 -24.47 19.21 10.35
N GLU A 499 -25.35 18.68 11.20
CA GLU A 499 -25.02 17.59 12.14
C GLU A 499 -25.69 16.29 11.71
N TYR A 500 -24.95 15.18 11.81
CA TYR A 500 -25.42 13.84 11.48
C TYR A 500 -24.69 12.77 12.30
N SER A 501 -25.30 11.60 12.39
CA SER A 501 -24.70 10.38 12.92
C SER A 501 -24.18 9.53 11.74
N LEU A 502 -22.99 8.96 11.87
CA LEU A 502 -22.41 7.99 10.94
C LEU A 502 -22.12 6.68 11.70
N ASP A 503 -22.73 5.61 11.24
CA ASP A 503 -22.40 4.24 11.61
C ASP A 503 -21.48 3.62 10.55
N SER A 504 -20.47 2.89 11.01
CA SER A 504 -19.48 2.27 10.14
C SER A 504 -19.13 0.86 10.62
N LEU A 505 -19.05 -0.08 9.67
CA LEU A 505 -18.51 -1.42 9.89
C LEU A 505 -17.59 -1.77 8.73
N VAL A 506 -16.34 -2.03 9.05
CA VAL A 506 -15.30 -2.44 8.10
C VAL A 506 -14.83 -3.83 8.49
N LYS A 507 -14.74 -4.73 7.51
CA LYS A 507 -14.01 -6.00 7.65
C LYS A 507 -13.15 -6.16 6.43
N PHE A 508 -11.85 -6.31 6.61
CA PHE A 508 -10.92 -6.46 5.50
C PHE A 508 -9.70 -7.22 5.95
N GLY A 509 -8.91 -7.68 4.99
CA GLY A 509 -7.73 -8.45 5.33
C GLY A 509 -6.87 -8.82 4.15
N ILE A 510 -5.78 -9.49 4.49
CA ILE A 510 -4.80 -10.02 3.57
C ILE A 510 -4.75 -11.53 3.81
N ASN A 511 -5.01 -12.31 2.76
CA ASN A 511 -4.76 -13.76 2.75
C ASN A 511 -3.69 -14.05 1.72
N GLU A 512 -2.54 -14.54 2.16
CA GLU A 512 -1.42 -14.84 1.28
C GLU A 512 -1.01 -16.29 1.39
N LYS A 513 -0.54 -16.83 0.27
CA LYS A 513 0.20 -18.08 0.21
C LYS A 513 1.38 -17.89 -0.74
N LYS A 514 2.57 -18.19 -0.24
CA LYS A 514 3.79 -18.25 -1.04
C LYS A 514 4.34 -19.66 -0.99
N THR A 515 4.66 -20.21 -2.14
CA THR A 515 5.36 -21.48 -2.25
C THR A 515 6.55 -21.30 -3.16
N SER A 516 7.71 -21.82 -2.78
CA SER A 516 8.83 -21.92 -3.70
C SER A 516 9.55 -23.26 -3.53
N GLY A 517 10.12 -23.74 -4.62
CA GLY A 517 10.83 -25.01 -4.70
C GLY A 517 11.85 -25.02 -5.82
N GLY A 518 12.66 -26.07 -5.88
CA GLY A 518 13.68 -26.26 -6.91
C GLY A 518 15.02 -26.65 -6.31
N LYS A 519 16.11 -26.44 -7.06
CA LYS A 519 17.47 -26.70 -6.60
C LYS A 519 17.85 -25.92 -5.33
N LEU A 520 17.18 -24.79 -5.08
CA LEU A 520 17.40 -23.90 -3.94
C LEU A 520 16.70 -24.33 -2.65
N GLY A 521 16.01 -25.47 -2.67
CA GLY A 521 15.23 -25.95 -1.54
C GLY A 521 13.77 -25.51 -1.61
N PHE A 522 13.00 -25.94 -0.62
CA PHE A 522 11.57 -25.67 -0.51
C PHE A 522 11.32 -24.60 0.55
N SER A 523 10.50 -23.59 0.22
CA SER A 523 9.97 -22.64 1.18
C SER A 523 8.46 -22.51 1.03
N PHE A 524 7.79 -22.24 2.14
CA PHE A 524 6.35 -22.04 2.18
C PHE A 524 6.04 -20.96 3.21
N SER A 525 5.09 -20.10 2.90
CA SER A 525 4.44 -19.25 3.90
C SER A 525 2.96 -19.09 3.60
N SER A 526 2.18 -18.90 4.65
CA SER A 526 0.78 -18.49 4.57
C SER A 526 0.49 -17.46 5.64
N LEU A 527 -0.16 -16.37 5.23
CA LEU A 527 -0.62 -15.29 6.08
C LEU A 527 -2.14 -15.20 6.02
N GLN A 528 -2.78 -15.06 7.18
CA GLN A 528 -4.14 -14.59 7.32
C GLN A 528 -4.11 -13.41 8.30
N ASN A 529 -4.32 -12.21 7.77
CA ASN A 529 -4.39 -10.98 8.56
C ASN A 529 -5.80 -10.39 8.37
N ALA A 530 -6.66 -10.54 9.36
CA ALA A 530 -8.06 -10.12 9.28
C ALA A 530 -8.37 -9.08 10.34
N GLN A 531 -8.94 -7.95 9.93
CA GLN A 531 -9.33 -6.85 10.80
C GLN A 531 -10.81 -6.55 10.65
N SER A 532 -11.50 -6.39 11.79
CA SER A 532 -12.90 -5.99 11.88
C SER A 532 -13.00 -4.76 12.78
N ALA A 533 -13.47 -3.66 12.22
CA ALA A 533 -13.66 -2.41 12.94
C ALA A 533 -15.10 -1.95 12.85
N ARG A 534 -15.65 -1.43 13.95
CA ARG A 534 -16.99 -0.82 13.97
C ARG A 534 -17.01 0.42 14.83
N GLY A 535 -17.81 1.40 14.43
CA GLY A 535 -17.91 2.64 15.17
C GLY A 535 -19.12 3.45 14.79
N THR A 536 -19.45 4.37 15.70
CA THR A 536 -20.50 5.37 15.51
C THR A 536 -19.89 6.71 15.86
N MET A 537 -20.06 7.70 14.99
CA MET A 537 -19.62 9.06 15.26
C MET A 537 -20.72 10.07 14.96
N ARG A 538 -20.73 11.15 15.74
CA ARG A 538 -21.54 12.33 15.48
C ARG A 538 -20.63 13.41 14.92
N VAL A 539 -20.98 13.89 13.75
CA VAL A 539 -20.17 14.82 12.98
C VAL A 539 -20.95 16.11 12.80
N LYS A 540 -20.27 17.23 12.96
CA LYS A 540 -20.79 18.56 12.65
C LYS A 540 -19.89 19.19 11.60
N LYS A 541 -20.45 19.49 10.42
CA LYS A 541 -19.69 19.85 9.22
C LYS A 541 -18.70 18.73 8.87
N ASN A 542 -17.42 18.94 9.13
CA ASN A 542 -16.31 18.00 8.88
C ASN A 542 -15.59 17.59 10.17
N LEU A 543 -16.11 17.95 11.36
CA LEU A 543 -15.46 17.66 12.63
C LEU A 543 -16.25 16.63 13.43
N VAL A 544 -15.53 15.60 13.89
CA VAL A 544 -16.05 14.64 14.86
C VAL A 544 -16.26 15.33 16.21
N VAL A 545 -17.51 15.33 16.68
CA VAL A 545 -17.91 15.93 17.96
C VAL A 545 -17.82 14.90 19.09
N ARG A 546 -18.32 13.69 18.84
CA ARG A 546 -18.28 12.55 19.77
C ARG A 546 -18.44 11.26 19.01
N GLY A 547 -17.99 10.16 19.57
CA GLY A 547 -18.22 8.84 18.98
C GLY A 547 -17.48 7.75 19.72
N LEU A 548 -17.63 6.53 19.23
CA LEU A 548 -17.00 5.34 19.75
C LEU A 548 -16.49 4.50 18.58
N GLY A 549 -15.27 4.00 18.70
CA GLY A 549 -14.69 3.03 17.77
C GLY A 549 -14.25 1.77 18.49
N LYS A 550 -14.28 0.64 17.79
CA LYS A 550 -13.76 -0.64 18.25
C LYS A 550 -13.08 -1.33 17.08
N THR A 551 -11.92 -1.90 17.34
CA THR A 551 -11.17 -2.69 16.37
C THR A 551 -10.76 -4.01 16.97
N HIS A 552 -10.81 -5.04 16.15
CA HIS A 552 -10.35 -6.38 16.47
C HIS A 552 -9.56 -6.88 15.27
N GLN A 553 -8.36 -7.41 15.53
CA GLN A 553 -7.49 -7.93 14.49
C GLN A 553 -6.91 -9.27 14.91
N VAL A 554 -6.91 -10.20 13.96
CA VAL A 554 -6.30 -11.51 14.11
C VAL A 554 -5.26 -11.67 13.01
N TYR A 555 -4.00 -11.80 13.41
CA TYR A 555 -2.86 -12.06 12.55
C TYR A 555 -2.38 -13.50 12.76
N LYS A 556 -2.28 -14.27 11.67
CA LYS A 556 -1.84 -15.67 11.67
C LYS A 556 -0.85 -15.89 10.53
N TYR A 557 0.38 -16.16 10.88
CA TYR A 557 1.44 -16.52 9.95
C TYR A 557 1.94 -17.94 10.24
N VAL A 558 2.12 -18.73 9.19
CA VAL A 558 2.75 -20.05 9.24
C VAL A 558 3.67 -20.16 8.04
N GLY A 559 4.96 -20.41 8.28
CA GLY A 559 5.94 -20.60 7.23
C GLY A 559 7.07 -21.54 7.61
N THR A 560 7.94 -21.82 6.64
CA THR A 560 9.16 -22.63 6.85
C THR A 560 10.15 -21.97 7.80
N ASP A 561 10.04 -20.65 8.00
CA ASP A 561 10.85 -19.83 8.89
C ASP A 561 10.21 -19.59 10.28
N GLY A 562 9.01 -20.12 10.53
CA GLY A 562 8.35 -20.10 11.83
C GLY A 562 6.86 -19.81 11.76
N CYS A 563 6.26 -19.57 12.93
CA CYS A 563 4.87 -19.15 13.05
C CYS A 563 4.79 -17.88 13.88
N TYR A 564 3.74 -17.11 13.65
CA TYR A 564 3.38 -15.99 14.50
C TYR A 564 1.88 -15.84 14.56
N PHE A 565 1.36 -15.65 15.76
CA PHE A 565 -0.04 -15.38 16.01
C PHE A 565 -0.17 -14.13 16.87
N ARG A 566 -1.11 -13.25 16.53
CA ARG A 566 -1.53 -12.15 17.40
C ARG A 566 -3.03 -11.92 17.29
N ASP A 567 -3.70 -11.82 18.43
CA ASP A 567 -5.12 -11.53 18.56
C ASP A 567 -5.28 -10.35 19.53
N VAL A 568 -5.74 -9.22 18.99
CA VAL A 568 -5.74 -7.95 19.69
C VAL A 568 -7.04 -7.20 19.43
N SER A 569 -7.58 -6.57 20.47
CA SER A 569 -8.77 -5.73 20.36
C SER A 569 -8.64 -4.44 21.13
N SER A 570 -9.20 -3.36 20.58
CA SER A 570 -9.32 -2.06 21.22
C SER A 570 -10.75 -1.54 21.24
N ARG A 571 -11.00 -0.64 22.18
CA ARG A 571 -12.16 0.26 22.19
C ARG A 571 -11.66 1.68 22.46
N ASN A 572 -11.92 2.59 21.53
CA ASN A 572 -11.36 3.94 21.52
C ASN A 572 -9.83 3.90 21.64
N TYR A 573 -9.26 4.39 22.73
CA TYR A 573 -7.81 4.40 22.95
C TYR A 573 -7.31 3.27 23.84
N THR A 574 -8.22 2.40 24.31
CA THR A 574 -7.89 1.35 25.28
C THR A 574 -7.79 0.01 24.57
N VAL A 575 -6.62 -0.63 24.68
CA VAL A 575 -6.46 -2.05 24.32
C VAL A 575 -7.18 -2.89 25.37
N LEU A 576 -8.15 -3.69 24.93
CA LEU A 576 -8.96 -4.56 25.80
C LEU A 576 -8.22 -5.85 26.11
N PHE A 577 -7.55 -6.42 25.11
CA PHE A 577 -6.63 -7.54 25.24
C PHE A 577 -5.66 -7.53 24.06
N ASP A 578 -4.49 -8.10 24.27
CA ASP A 578 -3.46 -8.35 23.25
C ASP A 578 -2.77 -9.66 23.61
N ARG A 579 -2.92 -10.67 22.75
CA ARG A 579 -2.35 -12.00 22.94
C ARG A 579 -1.51 -12.34 21.74
N SER A 580 -0.23 -12.59 21.93
CA SER A 580 0.67 -13.04 20.88
C SER A 580 1.34 -14.36 21.25
N ASP A 581 1.58 -15.21 20.26
CA ASP A 581 2.31 -16.46 20.40
C ASP A 581 3.19 -16.72 19.16
N ASP A 582 4.34 -17.34 19.39
CA ASP A 582 5.27 -17.80 18.35
C ASP A 582 5.17 -19.32 18.13
N SER A 583 4.33 -20.00 18.92
CA SER A 583 4.16 -21.44 18.86
C SER A 583 3.11 -21.82 17.83
N CYS A 584 3.49 -22.63 16.84
CA CYS A 584 2.51 -23.40 16.08
C CYS A 584 2.06 -24.54 16.99
N SER A 585 1.06 -24.32 17.86
CA SER A 585 0.54 -25.41 18.69
C SER A 585 -0.02 -26.50 17.77
N LYS A 586 0.66 -27.66 17.69
CA LYS A 586 0.09 -28.87 17.09
C LYS A 586 -0.97 -29.41 18.05
N GLY A 587 -2.23 -28.99 17.88
CA GLY A 587 -3.39 -29.61 18.53
C GLY A 587 -4.67 -28.84 18.20
N ALA A 588 -5.74 -29.39 17.62
CA ALA A 588 -6.11 -30.79 17.37
C ALA A 588 -6.48 -30.98 15.89
N TYR A 589 -5.58 -31.61 15.12
CA TYR A 589 -5.95 -32.31 13.89
C TYR A 589 -6.13 -33.80 14.24
N SER A 590 -7.18 -34.11 14.99
CA SER A 590 -7.68 -35.47 15.18
C SER A 590 -9.19 -35.42 15.09
N GLY A 591 -9.71 -35.56 13.86
CA GLY A 591 -11.14 -35.52 13.61
C GLY A 591 -11.61 -35.23 12.18
N ALA A 592 -10.88 -35.66 11.14
CA ALA A 592 -11.46 -35.93 9.82
C ALA A 592 -10.41 -36.58 8.91
N SER A 593 -10.14 -37.87 9.16
CA SER A 593 -9.54 -38.70 8.11
C SER A 593 -10.61 -38.99 7.05
N THR A 594 -10.23 -38.83 5.78
CA THR A 594 -10.82 -39.44 4.58
C THR A 594 -12.26 -39.07 4.20
N LYS A 595 -12.37 -38.17 3.21
CA LYS A 595 -12.98 -38.44 1.89
C LYS A 595 -12.77 -37.23 0.96
N LEU A 596 -11.58 -37.13 0.37
CA LEU A 596 -11.40 -36.42 -0.91
C LEU A 596 -11.95 -37.32 -2.01
N ASN A 597 -13.25 -37.19 -2.28
CA ASN A 597 -13.86 -37.50 -3.57
C ASN A 597 -15.29 -36.94 -3.56
N ASN A 598 -15.45 -35.71 -4.06
CA ASN A 598 -16.61 -35.40 -4.89
C ASN A 598 -16.41 -34.11 -5.68
N GLN A 599 -16.03 -34.28 -6.95
CA GLN A 599 -16.38 -33.33 -8.01
C GLN A 599 -17.92 -33.30 -8.13
N SER A 600 -18.59 -32.34 -7.49
CA SER A 600 -19.98 -31.99 -7.81
C SER A 600 -20.39 -30.68 -7.13
N ALA A 601 -19.75 -29.57 -7.52
CA ALA A 601 -20.26 -28.22 -7.22
C ALA A 601 -20.04 -27.23 -8.37
N ARG A 602 -20.06 -27.74 -9.61
CA ARG A 602 -20.02 -26.92 -10.86
C ARG A 602 -21.11 -27.27 -11.88
N ARG A 603 -22.14 -28.02 -11.49
CA ARG A 603 -23.34 -28.26 -12.31
C ARG A 603 -24.58 -28.16 -11.43
N LYS A 604 -25.12 -26.96 -11.29
CA LYS A 604 -26.53 -26.66 -10.97
C LYS A 604 -26.76 -25.15 -11.03
N LEU A 605 -26.58 -24.59 -12.23
CA LEU A 605 -27.07 -23.27 -12.62
C LEU A 605 -27.05 -23.24 -14.15
N LEU A 606 -27.81 -24.16 -14.73
CA LEU A 606 -28.26 -24.22 -16.12
C LEU A 606 -29.09 -25.50 -16.21
N VAL A 607 -30.26 -25.37 -16.82
CA VAL A 607 -31.23 -26.40 -17.20
C VAL A 607 -32.48 -26.47 -16.29
N ASN A 608 -33.55 -25.90 -16.88
CA ASN A 608 -34.99 -26.05 -16.66
C ASN A 608 -35.60 -25.11 -15.60
N LYS A 609 -36.51 -24.21 -15.97
CA LYS A 609 -37.64 -24.36 -16.91
C LYS A 609 -37.83 -23.06 -17.72
N LEU A 610 -38.10 -23.14 -19.03
CA LEU A 610 -39.44 -23.30 -19.62
C LEU A 610 -40.36 -22.15 -19.21
#